data_AF-A0A7C2B500-F1
#
_entry.id   AF-A0A7C2B500-F1
#
_cell.length_a   1.000
_cell.length_b   1.000
_cell.length_c   1.000
_cell.angle_alpha   90.00
_cell.angle_beta   90.00
_cell.angle_gamma   90.00
#
_symmetry.space_group_name_H-M   'P 1'
#
loop_
_entity.id
_entity.type
_entity.pdbx_description
1 polymer ?
#
loop_
_entity_poly.entity_id
_entity_poly.type
_entity_poly.pdbx_seq_one_letter_code
_entity_poly.pdbx_strand_id
1 'polypeptide(L)'
;MKHFYCLFILLTLLVRAVSSSYALGFPLYTEVEFAKLSNEVLINPEYTGNIGAIRGFDIKGSLIADKSMRVEQTVDGWYRILFPGSLLRELVVTGRKGSLRVFVTSEKKKANAIDEFYPVNEPVVVLGQLDLTLVSGIKVDISRPSEFDVAVLDHKSGSFIKGDIVAICDNQLGIKFKGLPDTVVSKEGGMRVSLKLSERIFNLDLSAWGYNIFVSETDVEKPAFIKAQVFGLPEETRLRFKFRALAGQKIIPETVTATVGEINSGKPLATVVTSIPGFQPLSVSVEKTS
;
A
#
# COMPACT_ATOMS: atom_id res chain seq x y z
N MET A 1 -20.67 26.55 27.28
CA MET A 1 -20.79 25.83 25.99
C MET A 1 -19.61 24.89 25.90
N LYS A 2 -19.83 23.57 25.79
CA LYS A 2 -18.75 22.60 25.58
C LYS A 2 -18.48 22.52 24.08
N HIS A 3 -17.28 22.86 23.63
CA HIS A 3 -16.88 22.68 22.24
C HIS A 3 -16.65 21.19 21.98
N PHE A 4 -17.33 20.64 20.98
CA PHE A 4 -17.18 19.26 20.53
C PHE A 4 -16.33 19.28 19.26
N TYR A 5 -15.12 18.73 19.36
CA TYR A 5 -14.13 18.72 18.29
C TYR A 5 -14.28 17.50 17.36
N CYS A 6 -13.90 17.66 16.09
CA CYS A 6 -13.80 16.60 15.09
C CYS A 6 -12.37 16.43 14.61
N LEU A 7 -11.87 15.19 14.62
CA LEU A 7 -10.51 14.84 14.20
C LEU A 7 -10.54 14.01 12.92
N PHE A 8 -10.00 14.51 11.82
CA PHE A 8 -10.04 13.77 10.55
C PHE A 8 -8.95 12.70 10.47
N ILE A 9 -9.30 11.47 10.08
CA ILE A 9 -8.38 10.38 9.73
C ILE A 9 -8.52 10.15 8.23
N LEU A 10 -7.47 10.02 7.42
CA LEU A 10 -7.66 9.70 5.99
C LEU A 10 -7.99 8.20 5.81
N LEU A 11 -9.06 7.88 5.09
CA LEU A 11 -9.42 6.52 4.64
C LEU A 11 -9.32 6.47 3.11
N THR A 12 -8.17 6.11 2.55
CA THR A 12 -8.04 5.91 1.11
C THR A 12 -8.92 4.72 0.68
N LEU A 13 -9.81 4.90 -0.30
CA LEU A 13 -10.68 3.85 -0.82
C LEU A 13 -9.92 3.00 -1.87
N LEU A 14 -8.88 2.33 -1.39
CA LEU A 14 -8.47 0.98 -1.77
C LEU A 14 -8.31 0.30 -0.41
N VAL A 15 -9.07 -0.77 -0.15
CA VAL A 15 -9.37 -1.29 1.20
C VAL A 15 -8.18 -1.14 2.17
N ARG A 16 -8.20 -0.09 3.00
CA ARG A 16 -7.04 0.32 3.81
C ARG A 16 -7.30 0.24 5.30
N ALA A 17 -6.34 -0.40 5.96
CA ALA A 17 -6.12 -0.43 7.39
C ALA A 17 -6.01 0.99 7.97
N VAL A 18 -6.67 1.19 9.11
CA VAL A 18 -6.60 2.40 9.91
C VAL A 18 -5.30 2.36 10.74
N SER A 19 -4.45 3.37 10.59
CA SER A 19 -3.41 3.71 11.57
C SER A 19 -3.80 5.01 12.27
N SER A 20 -4.27 4.87 13.50
CA SER A 20 -4.43 5.92 14.52
C SER A 20 -3.78 5.38 15.79
N SER A 21 -3.08 6.24 16.51
CA SER A 21 -2.24 5.96 17.69
C SER A 21 -3.04 5.60 18.96
N TYR A 22 -4.07 4.77 18.80
CA TYR A 22 -4.68 3.97 19.85
C TYR A 22 -4.67 2.53 19.35
N ALA A 23 -3.77 1.71 19.87
CA ALA A 23 -3.70 0.27 19.61
C ALA A 23 -4.94 -0.42 20.20
N LEU A 24 -6.08 -0.29 19.53
CA LEU A 24 -7.15 -1.27 19.61
C LEU A 24 -6.76 -2.37 18.62
N GLY A 25 -6.47 -3.57 19.12
CA GLY A 25 -6.05 -4.74 18.35
C GLY A 25 -7.15 -5.28 17.44
N PHE A 26 -7.60 -4.47 16.48
CA PHE A 26 -8.44 -4.93 15.38
C PHE A 26 -7.62 -5.82 14.44
N PRO A 27 -8.22 -6.88 13.88
CA PRO A 27 -7.53 -7.72 12.91
C PRO A 27 -7.08 -6.86 11.73
N LEU A 28 -5.78 -6.89 11.45
CA LEU A 28 -5.17 -6.12 10.36
C LEU A 28 -5.69 -6.63 9.02
N TYR A 29 -6.26 -5.78 8.18
CA TYR A 29 -6.54 -6.13 6.79
C TYR A 29 -5.41 -5.62 5.90
N THR A 30 -4.81 -6.53 5.13
CA THR A 30 -3.64 -6.26 4.30
C THR A 30 -3.89 -6.76 2.90
N GLU A 31 -3.53 -5.97 1.89
CA GLU A 31 -3.58 -6.40 0.49
C GLU A 31 -2.18 -6.42 -0.11
N VAL A 32 -1.91 -7.43 -0.94
CA VAL A 32 -0.71 -7.55 -1.76
C VAL A 32 -1.15 -7.85 -3.18
N GLU A 33 -0.58 -7.10 -4.11
CA GLU A 33 -0.83 -7.26 -5.53
C GLU A 33 0.31 -8.06 -6.16
N PHE A 34 0.01 -9.04 -7.01
CA PHE A 34 1.01 -9.74 -7.82
C PHE A 34 0.64 -9.70 -9.31
N ALA A 35 1.64 -9.82 -10.19
CA ALA A 35 1.42 -9.95 -11.62
C ALA A 35 0.86 -11.33 -12.01
N LYS A 36 1.05 -12.34 -11.15
CA LYS A 36 0.47 -13.69 -11.27
C LYS A 36 0.47 -14.39 -9.91
N LEU A 37 -0.43 -15.36 -9.77
CA LEU A 37 -0.35 -16.39 -8.73
C LEU A 37 0.18 -17.69 -9.34
N SER A 38 1.21 -18.26 -8.71
CA SER A 38 1.76 -19.58 -9.05
C SER A 38 1.15 -20.63 -8.11
N ASN A 39 1.58 -21.90 -8.16
CA ASN A 39 1.00 -22.98 -7.33
C ASN A 39 1.29 -22.86 -5.82
N GLU A 40 1.99 -21.80 -5.42
CA GLU A 40 2.46 -21.54 -4.07
C GLU A 40 2.45 -20.04 -3.78
N VAL A 41 2.08 -19.67 -2.56
CA VAL A 41 2.38 -18.37 -1.96
C VAL A 41 2.94 -18.58 -0.55
N LEU A 42 4.00 -17.86 -0.21
CA LEU A 42 4.54 -17.79 1.13
C LEU A 42 4.00 -16.53 1.81
N ILE A 43 3.53 -16.64 3.06
CA ILE A 43 2.89 -15.55 3.79
C ILE A 43 3.59 -15.33 5.13
N ASN A 44 3.89 -14.07 5.40
CA ASN A 44 4.47 -13.65 6.67
C ASN A 44 3.41 -13.81 7.80
N PRO A 45 3.70 -14.60 8.85
CA PRO A 45 2.77 -14.85 9.96
C PRO A 45 2.50 -13.61 10.80
N GLU A 46 3.27 -12.52 10.66
CA GLU A 46 2.96 -11.24 11.33
C GLU A 46 1.65 -10.63 10.86
N TYR A 47 1.26 -10.90 9.60
CA TYR A 47 0.08 -10.30 8.96
C TYR A 47 -1.21 -11.10 9.13
N THR A 48 -1.09 -12.39 9.51
CA THR A 48 -2.24 -13.30 9.66
C THR A 48 -2.30 -13.95 11.04
N GLY A 49 -1.16 -14.18 11.69
CA GLY A 49 -1.07 -15.03 12.87
C GLY A 49 -1.36 -16.48 12.51
N ASN A 50 -1.92 -17.27 13.44
CA ASN A 50 -2.36 -18.62 13.12
C ASN A 50 -3.52 -18.57 12.12
N ILE A 51 -3.33 -19.18 10.95
CA ILE A 51 -4.32 -19.24 9.88
C ILE A 51 -5.52 -20.06 10.36
N GLY A 52 -6.71 -19.47 10.26
CA GLY A 52 -7.98 -20.13 10.57
C GLY A 52 -8.82 -20.45 9.34
N ALA A 53 -8.66 -19.69 8.25
CA ALA A 53 -9.40 -19.93 7.01
C ALA A 53 -8.62 -19.44 5.78
N ILE A 54 -8.79 -20.14 4.66
CA ILE A 54 -8.26 -19.77 3.36
C ILE A 54 -9.40 -19.82 2.35
N ARG A 55 -9.46 -18.81 1.47
CA ARG A 55 -10.44 -18.74 0.39
C ARG A 55 -9.71 -18.33 -0.88
N GLY A 56 -9.74 -19.18 -1.90
CA GLY A 56 -9.27 -18.83 -3.24
C GLY A 56 -10.44 -18.50 -4.16
N PHE A 57 -10.26 -17.53 -5.04
CA PHE A 57 -11.25 -17.16 -6.04
C PHE A 57 -10.64 -17.29 -7.44
N ASP A 58 -11.42 -17.88 -8.34
CA ASP A 58 -11.01 -18.02 -9.74
C ASP A 58 -11.11 -16.70 -10.52
N ILE A 59 -10.75 -16.73 -11.81
CA ILE A 59 -10.86 -15.57 -12.71
C ILE A 59 -12.28 -15.00 -12.84
N LYS A 60 -13.32 -15.81 -12.59
CA LYS A 60 -14.73 -15.41 -12.60
C LYS A 60 -15.21 -14.92 -11.23
N GLY A 61 -14.35 -14.95 -10.20
CA GLY A 61 -14.70 -14.62 -8.83
C GLY A 61 -15.43 -15.73 -8.08
N SER A 62 -15.43 -16.96 -8.61
CA SER A 62 -16.06 -18.11 -7.96
C SER A 62 -15.11 -18.68 -6.91
N LEU A 63 -15.66 -19.03 -5.74
CA LEU A 63 -14.89 -19.67 -4.67
C LEU A 63 -14.38 -21.04 -5.12
N ILE A 64 -13.07 -21.24 -5.07
CA ILE A 64 -12.45 -22.55 -5.20
C ILE A 64 -12.48 -23.23 -3.82
N ALA A 65 -13.02 -24.45 -3.76
CA ALA A 65 -13.20 -25.16 -2.51
C ALA A 65 -11.88 -25.33 -1.74
N ASP A 66 -11.93 -24.96 -0.44
CA ASP A 66 -10.83 -24.98 0.54
C ASP A 66 -10.05 -26.30 0.55
N LYS A 67 -10.73 -27.44 0.31
CA LYS A 67 -10.14 -28.79 0.28
C LYS A 67 -9.02 -29.00 -0.75
N SER A 68 -8.90 -28.12 -1.75
CA SER A 68 -7.81 -28.17 -2.74
C SER A 68 -6.53 -27.46 -2.30
N MET A 69 -6.57 -26.78 -1.15
CA MET A 69 -5.46 -25.98 -0.63
C MET A 69 -4.79 -26.72 0.52
N ARG A 70 -3.46 -26.59 0.61
CA ARG A 70 -2.67 -27.14 1.71
C ARG A 70 -1.85 -26.04 2.34
N VAL A 71 -1.77 -26.07 3.66
CA VAL A 71 -0.95 -25.15 4.44
C VAL A 71 0.19 -25.94 5.04
N GLU A 72 1.39 -25.51 4.72
CA GLU A 72 2.64 -25.97 5.30
C GLU A 72 3.29 -24.81 6.04
N GLN A 73 4.24 -25.12 6.92
CA GLN A 73 5.07 -24.11 7.55
C GLN A 73 6.51 -24.31 7.10
N THR A 74 7.17 -23.22 6.72
CA THR A 74 8.60 -23.23 6.40
C THR A 74 9.43 -23.38 7.68
N VAL A 75 10.72 -23.68 7.52
CA VAL A 75 11.65 -23.87 8.64
C VAL A 75 11.82 -22.63 9.51
N ASP A 76 11.61 -21.45 8.94
CA ASP A 76 11.68 -20.13 9.57
C ASP A 76 10.29 -19.57 9.94
N GLY A 77 9.27 -20.42 9.92
CA GLY A 77 7.97 -20.14 10.53
C GLY A 77 6.95 -19.44 9.62
N TRP A 78 7.28 -19.16 8.36
CA TRP A 78 6.33 -18.63 7.37
C TRP A 78 5.32 -19.68 6.94
N TYR A 79 4.14 -19.23 6.49
CA TYR A 79 3.14 -20.14 5.94
C TYR A 79 3.37 -20.32 4.45
N ARG A 80 3.50 -21.57 4.01
CA ARG A 80 3.51 -21.97 2.62
C ARG A 80 2.13 -22.50 2.25
N ILE A 81 1.40 -21.77 1.41
CA ILE A 81 0.07 -22.19 0.95
C ILE A 81 0.20 -22.72 -0.47
N LEU A 82 -0.10 -24.00 -0.63
CA LEU A 82 -0.11 -24.71 -1.91
C LEU A 82 -1.52 -24.78 -2.45
N PHE A 83 -1.69 -24.46 -3.73
CA PHE A 83 -3.00 -24.45 -4.40
C PHE A 83 -2.83 -24.72 -5.90
N PRO A 84 -3.90 -25.11 -6.62
CA PRO A 84 -3.85 -25.25 -8.08
C PRO A 84 -3.72 -23.86 -8.75
N GLY A 85 -2.48 -23.41 -8.93
CA GLY A 85 -2.12 -22.00 -9.16
C GLY A 85 -2.61 -21.36 -10.44
N SER A 86 -2.77 -22.12 -11.53
CA SER A 86 -3.18 -21.56 -12.83
C SER A 86 -4.64 -21.07 -12.88
N LEU A 87 -5.43 -21.30 -11.83
CA LEU A 87 -6.86 -20.99 -11.80
C LEU A 87 -7.22 -19.83 -10.87
N LEU A 88 -6.31 -19.39 -9.99
CA LEU A 88 -6.62 -18.36 -9.00
C LEU A 88 -6.32 -16.94 -9.49
N ARG A 89 -7.29 -16.06 -9.32
CA ARG A 89 -7.13 -14.61 -9.41
C ARG A 89 -6.82 -14.00 -8.05
N GLU A 90 -7.31 -14.61 -6.98
CA GLU A 90 -7.25 -14.06 -5.64
C GLU A 90 -7.18 -15.15 -4.57
N LEU A 91 -6.46 -14.87 -3.49
CA LEU A 91 -6.37 -15.67 -2.28
C LEU A 91 -6.59 -14.77 -1.07
N VAL A 92 -7.53 -15.13 -0.19
CA VAL A 92 -7.78 -14.47 1.09
C VAL A 92 -7.43 -15.43 2.22
N VAL A 93 -6.49 -15.02 3.06
CA VAL A 93 -5.98 -15.79 4.19
C VAL A 93 -6.32 -15.05 5.46
N THR A 94 -7.14 -15.66 6.30
CA THR A 94 -7.61 -15.06 7.56
C THR A 94 -7.06 -15.86 8.73
N GLY A 95 -6.46 -15.16 9.69
CA GLY A 95 -5.98 -15.74 10.94
C GLY A 95 -6.24 -14.83 12.13
N ARG A 96 -5.69 -15.20 13.29
CA ARG A 96 -5.94 -14.50 14.57
C ARG A 96 -5.46 -13.04 14.62
N LYS A 97 -4.43 -12.67 13.85
CA LYS A 97 -3.88 -11.30 13.85
C LYS A 97 -4.48 -10.42 12.74
N GLY A 98 -5.04 -11.02 11.69
CA GLY A 98 -5.46 -10.28 10.52
C GLY A 98 -5.92 -11.13 9.35
N SER A 99 -6.32 -10.44 8.28
CA SER A 99 -6.60 -11.03 6.98
C SER A 99 -5.65 -10.44 5.95
N LEU A 100 -5.01 -11.31 5.16
CA LEU A 100 -4.20 -10.95 4.02
C LEU A 100 -4.93 -11.36 2.74
N ARG A 101 -5.12 -10.41 1.83
CA ARG A 101 -5.60 -10.65 0.48
C ARG A 101 -4.44 -10.54 -0.50
N VAL A 102 -4.21 -11.58 -1.27
CA VAL A 102 -3.25 -11.59 -2.38
C VAL A 102 -4.05 -11.69 -3.67
N PHE A 103 -3.86 -10.76 -4.60
CA PHE A 103 -4.66 -10.72 -5.83
C PHE A 103 -3.82 -10.37 -7.05
N VAL A 104 -4.30 -10.78 -8.21
CA VAL A 104 -3.67 -10.50 -9.50
C VAL A 104 -4.31 -9.29 -10.17
N THR A 105 -3.49 -8.36 -10.65
CA THR A 105 -3.93 -7.29 -11.56
C THR A 105 -3.59 -7.60 -13.01
N SER A 106 -4.39 -7.03 -13.91
CA SER A 106 -4.37 -7.30 -15.34
C SER A 106 -3.20 -6.66 -16.09
N GLU A 107 -2.41 -5.80 -15.45
CA GLU A 107 -1.36 -5.04 -16.14
C GLU A 107 -0.01 -5.77 -16.10
N LYS A 108 0.32 -6.38 -17.23
CA LYS A 108 1.66 -6.95 -17.48
C LYS A 108 2.56 -5.85 -18.05
N LYS A 109 3.42 -5.25 -17.23
CA LYS A 109 4.66 -4.68 -17.79
C LYS A 109 5.59 -5.83 -18.17
N LYS A 110 6.04 -5.87 -19.42
CA LYS A 110 7.03 -6.84 -19.90
C LYS A 110 8.35 -6.59 -19.17
N ALA A 111 8.93 -7.63 -18.59
CA ALA A 111 10.32 -7.62 -18.12
C ALA A 111 11.23 -7.36 -19.32
N ASN A 112 12.01 -6.28 -19.28
CA ASN A 112 12.93 -5.93 -20.36
C ASN A 112 14.39 -6.33 -20.07
N ALA A 113 14.71 -6.81 -18.86
CA ALA A 113 16.06 -7.20 -18.49
C ALA A 113 16.09 -8.55 -17.77
N ILE A 114 17.05 -9.38 -18.17
CA ILE A 114 17.49 -10.58 -17.47
C ILE A 114 18.36 -10.07 -16.30
N ASP A 115 18.18 -10.59 -15.09
CA ASP A 115 18.94 -10.28 -13.87
C ASP A 115 18.59 -9.03 -13.03
N GLU A 116 17.41 -8.42 -13.22
CA GLU A 116 17.00 -7.27 -12.40
C GLU A 116 15.66 -7.48 -11.68
N PHE A 117 15.47 -6.76 -10.58
CA PHE A 117 14.16 -6.58 -9.96
C PHE A 117 13.50 -5.33 -10.52
N TYR A 118 12.21 -5.38 -10.81
CA TYR A 118 11.42 -4.24 -11.28
C TYR A 118 10.04 -4.20 -10.62
N PRO A 119 9.45 -3.01 -10.45
CA PRO A 119 8.16 -2.89 -9.80
C PRO A 119 7.02 -3.23 -10.78
N VAL A 120 5.97 -3.90 -10.30
CA VAL A 120 4.78 -4.23 -11.12
C VAL A 120 4.07 -2.95 -11.55
N ASN A 121 3.88 -2.03 -10.61
CA ASN A 121 3.24 -0.72 -10.80
C ASN A 121 4.23 0.41 -10.53
N GLU A 122 3.88 1.62 -10.95
CA GLU A 122 4.59 2.81 -10.49
C GLU A 122 4.48 2.92 -8.96
N PRO A 123 5.60 2.93 -8.20
CA PRO A 123 5.58 3.13 -6.77
C PRO A 123 5.00 4.50 -6.40
N VAL A 124 4.00 4.50 -5.50
CA VAL A 124 3.39 5.73 -4.98
C VAL A 124 3.39 5.71 -3.45
N VAL A 125 4.07 6.67 -2.83
CA VAL A 125 4.03 6.88 -1.39
C VAL A 125 2.78 7.69 -1.04
N VAL A 126 1.87 7.10 -0.27
CA VAL A 126 0.63 7.75 0.13
C VAL A 126 0.59 7.85 1.65
N LEU A 127 0.62 9.07 2.19
CA LEU A 127 0.66 9.30 3.64
C LEU A 127 1.76 8.52 4.36
N GLY A 128 2.96 8.53 3.81
CA GLY A 128 4.09 7.76 4.34
C GLY A 128 3.91 6.23 4.30
N GLN A 129 2.95 5.73 3.54
CA GLN A 129 2.80 4.30 3.27
C GLN A 129 3.16 4.00 1.82
N LEU A 130 3.88 2.91 1.60
CA LEU A 130 4.18 2.39 0.27
C LEU A 130 3.87 0.90 0.24
N ASP A 131 2.95 0.52 -0.63
CA ASP A 131 2.73 -0.87 -1.03
C ASP A 131 3.46 -1.07 -2.36
N LEU A 132 4.39 -2.02 -2.40
CA LEU A 132 5.26 -2.23 -3.54
C LEU A 132 5.34 -3.72 -3.86
N THR A 133 5.21 -4.07 -5.12
CA THR A 133 5.49 -5.41 -5.59
C THR A 133 6.67 -5.39 -6.53
N LEU A 134 7.71 -6.14 -6.18
CA LEU A 134 8.89 -6.33 -7.00
C LEU A 134 8.86 -7.70 -7.67
N VAL A 135 9.16 -7.76 -8.96
CA VAL A 135 9.33 -9.00 -9.72
C VAL A 135 10.80 -9.13 -10.08
N SER A 136 11.39 -10.30 -9.85
CA SER A 136 12.76 -10.61 -10.24
C SER A 136 12.81 -11.28 -11.61
N GLY A 137 13.73 -10.88 -12.48
CA GLY A 137 14.10 -11.66 -13.67
C GLY A 137 14.80 -12.99 -13.33
N ILE A 138 15.23 -13.18 -12.08
CA ILE A 138 15.93 -14.37 -11.60
C ILE A 138 14.96 -15.26 -10.82
N LYS A 139 15.05 -16.58 -11.03
CA LYS A 139 14.41 -17.53 -10.11
C LYS A 139 15.18 -17.54 -8.81
N VAL A 140 14.59 -16.96 -7.77
CA VAL A 140 15.10 -17.06 -6.42
C VAL A 140 14.51 -18.30 -5.78
N ASP A 141 15.35 -19.22 -5.31
CA ASP A 141 14.90 -20.33 -4.48
C ASP A 141 14.67 -19.82 -3.05
N ILE A 142 13.41 -19.79 -2.64
CA ILE A 142 13.00 -19.16 -1.38
C ILE A 142 12.63 -20.27 -0.39
N SER A 143 13.67 -20.90 0.15
CA SER A 143 13.55 -21.87 1.23
C SER A 143 13.46 -21.21 2.61
N ARG A 144 13.94 -19.97 2.73
CA ARG A 144 13.95 -19.17 3.97
C ARG A 144 13.51 -17.72 3.72
N PRO A 145 12.20 -17.46 3.57
CA PRO A 145 11.64 -16.12 3.47
C PRO A 145 12.15 -15.09 4.49
N SER A 146 12.48 -15.52 5.71
CA SER A 146 12.95 -14.64 6.78
C SER A 146 14.34 -14.05 6.54
N GLU A 147 15.11 -14.60 5.59
CA GLU A 147 16.45 -14.08 5.23
C GLU A 147 16.37 -12.87 4.29
N PHE A 148 15.17 -12.51 3.84
CA PHE A 148 15.00 -11.28 3.10
C PHE A 148 14.82 -10.09 4.03
N ASP A 149 15.59 -9.04 3.78
CA ASP A 149 15.38 -7.70 4.35
C ASP A 149 15.13 -6.71 3.22
N VAL A 150 14.26 -5.74 3.47
CA VAL A 150 13.95 -4.69 2.51
C VAL A 150 13.96 -3.33 3.19
N ALA A 151 14.50 -2.33 2.51
CA ALA A 151 14.60 -0.97 3.03
C ALA A 151 14.53 0.08 1.92
N VAL A 152 14.13 1.30 2.27
CA VAL A 152 14.15 2.47 1.37
C VAL A 152 15.11 3.51 1.91
N LEU A 153 15.89 4.14 1.03
CA LEU A 153 16.78 5.23 1.38
C LEU A 153 15.97 6.51 1.68
N ASP A 154 16.18 7.11 2.84
CA ASP A 154 15.81 8.51 3.09
C ASP A 154 16.91 9.43 2.57
N HIS A 155 16.61 10.19 1.51
CA HIS A 155 17.58 11.09 0.88
C HIS A 155 18.02 12.24 1.78
N LYS A 156 17.26 12.59 2.82
CA LYS A 156 17.62 13.66 3.75
C LYS A 156 18.65 13.21 4.77
N SER A 157 18.46 12.05 5.38
CA SER A 157 19.38 11.51 6.40
C SER A 157 20.49 10.63 5.82
N GLY A 158 20.31 10.12 4.60
CA GLY A 158 21.19 9.10 4.01
C GLY A 158 21.03 7.71 4.64
N SER A 159 20.02 7.51 5.50
CA SER A 159 19.78 6.25 6.20
C SER A 159 18.71 5.41 5.53
N PHE A 160 18.74 4.10 5.76
CA PHE A 160 17.75 3.16 5.23
C PHE A 160 16.63 2.92 6.25
N ILE A 161 15.39 3.11 5.83
CA ILE A 161 14.17 2.82 6.59
C ILE A 161 13.71 1.41 6.23
N LYS A 162 13.64 0.52 7.22
CA LYS A 162 13.22 -0.87 7.03
C LYS A 162 11.72 -0.95 6.66
N GLY A 163 11.42 -1.85 5.73
CA GLY A 163 10.07 -2.30 5.43
C GLY A 163 9.90 -3.79 5.71
N ASP A 164 8.73 -4.29 5.35
CA ASP A 164 8.35 -5.68 5.58
C ASP A 164 8.07 -6.38 4.25
N ILE A 165 8.47 -7.65 4.17
CA ILE A 165 7.96 -8.55 3.13
C ILE A 165 6.74 -9.25 3.70
N VAL A 166 5.61 -9.07 3.03
CA VAL A 166 4.30 -9.54 3.45
C VAL A 166 3.99 -10.90 2.85
N ALA A 167 4.30 -11.06 1.56
CA ALA A 167 4.07 -12.28 0.84
C ALA A 167 5.10 -12.46 -0.28
N ILE A 168 5.31 -13.70 -0.69
CA ILE A 168 6.20 -14.09 -1.77
C ILE A 168 5.46 -15.07 -2.66
N CYS A 169 5.48 -14.86 -3.98
CA CYS A 169 4.88 -15.77 -4.95
C CYS A 169 5.76 -15.91 -6.18
N ASP A 170 6.35 -17.10 -6.38
CA ASP A 170 7.33 -17.36 -7.44
C ASP A 170 8.51 -16.37 -7.33
N ASN A 171 8.75 -15.58 -8.38
CA ASN A 171 9.80 -14.57 -8.45
C ASN A 171 9.34 -13.18 -7.98
N GLN A 172 8.26 -13.09 -7.19
CA GLN A 172 7.64 -11.81 -6.80
C GLN A 172 7.62 -11.62 -5.28
N LEU A 173 7.89 -10.39 -4.84
CA LEU A 173 7.91 -9.98 -3.44
C LEU A 173 6.88 -8.88 -3.22
N GLY A 174 5.92 -9.11 -2.32
CA GLY A 174 4.97 -8.12 -1.86
C GLY A 174 5.51 -7.43 -0.62
N ILE A 175 5.79 -6.13 -0.73
CA ILE A 175 6.52 -5.34 0.24
C ILE A 175 5.64 -4.20 0.76
N LYS A 176 5.76 -3.90 2.05
CA LYS A 176 5.09 -2.78 2.69
C LYS A 176 6.03 -1.92 3.50
N PHE A 177 5.81 -0.62 3.42
CA PHE A 177 6.45 0.37 4.28
C PHE A 177 5.40 1.24 4.95
N LYS A 178 5.73 1.72 6.15
CA LYS A 178 4.91 2.65 6.94
C LYS A 178 5.80 3.71 7.56
N GLY A 179 5.25 4.90 7.77
CA GLY A 179 5.96 6.01 8.39
C GLY A 179 7.10 6.57 7.54
N LEU A 180 7.03 6.40 6.22
CA LEU A 180 8.01 6.98 5.29
C LEU A 180 7.87 8.52 5.27
N PRO A 181 8.98 9.28 5.44
CA PRO A 181 8.96 10.71 5.17
C PRO A 181 8.81 10.97 3.67
N ASP A 182 8.46 12.20 3.29
CA ASP A 182 8.42 12.66 1.90
C ASP A 182 9.80 12.62 1.21
N THR A 183 10.87 12.65 2.01
CA THR A 183 12.27 12.65 1.55
C THR A 183 12.79 11.30 1.08
N VAL A 184 11.98 10.23 1.12
CA VAL A 184 12.34 8.94 0.50
C VAL A 184 12.22 8.96 -1.02
N VAL A 185 11.56 9.99 -1.57
CA VAL A 185 11.53 10.26 -3.00
C VAL A 185 12.31 11.56 -3.24
N SER A 186 13.26 11.52 -4.16
CA SER A 186 14.03 12.69 -4.57
C SER A 186 13.14 13.73 -5.26
N LYS A 187 13.64 14.96 -5.38
CA LYS A 187 12.89 16.03 -6.08
C LYS A 187 12.62 15.67 -7.55
N GLU A 188 13.52 14.91 -8.15
CA GLU A 188 13.46 14.43 -9.53
C GLU A 188 12.58 13.16 -9.70
N GLY A 189 11.99 12.64 -8.61
CA GLY A 189 11.14 11.46 -8.65
C GLY A 189 11.89 10.12 -8.57
N GLY A 190 13.12 10.12 -8.05
CA GLY A 190 13.87 8.89 -7.81
C GLY A 190 13.64 8.34 -6.40
N MET A 191 13.54 7.03 -6.25
CA MET A 191 13.49 6.33 -4.96
C MET A 191 14.41 5.12 -4.99
N ARG A 192 15.24 4.94 -3.96
CA ARG A 192 16.13 3.77 -3.86
C ARG A 192 15.56 2.74 -2.89
N VAL A 193 15.31 1.54 -3.40
CA VAL A 193 14.94 0.36 -2.60
C VAL A 193 16.15 -0.56 -2.52
N SER A 194 16.52 -0.99 -1.31
CA SER A 194 17.52 -2.01 -1.09
C SER A 194 16.84 -3.30 -0.67
N LEU A 195 17.16 -4.40 -1.36
CA LEU A 195 16.74 -5.74 -1.02
C LEU A 195 17.98 -6.55 -0.67
N LYS A 196 18.02 -7.09 0.54
CA LYS A 196 19.05 -8.02 0.97
C LYS A 196 18.46 -9.42 1.03
N LEU A 197 19.17 -10.38 0.44
CA LEU A 197 18.88 -11.81 0.52
C LEU A 197 20.13 -12.52 1.01
N SER A 198 20.13 -12.94 2.28
CA SER A 198 21.31 -13.49 2.95
C SER A 198 22.49 -12.51 2.81
N GLU A 199 23.58 -12.84 2.09
CA GLU A 199 24.74 -11.96 1.88
C GLU A 199 24.64 -11.09 0.61
N ARG A 200 23.63 -11.28 -0.23
CA ARG A 200 23.48 -10.53 -1.50
C ARG A 200 22.65 -9.29 -1.27
N ILE A 201 23.11 -8.15 -1.78
CA ILE A 201 22.39 -6.88 -1.74
C ILE A 201 22.07 -6.45 -3.17
N PHE A 202 20.80 -6.15 -3.41
CA PHE A 202 20.28 -5.58 -4.64
C PHE A 202 19.82 -4.15 -4.35
N ASN A 203 20.38 -3.17 -5.04
CA ASN A 203 19.91 -1.79 -4.96
C ASN A 203 19.15 -1.46 -6.24
N LEU A 204 17.91 -1.03 -6.08
CA LEU A 204 17.00 -0.69 -7.16
C LEU A 204 16.71 0.79 -7.10
N ASP A 205 17.02 1.50 -8.18
CA ASP A 205 16.60 2.88 -8.37
C ASP A 205 15.31 2.89 -9.19
N LEU A 206 14.22 3.38 -8.58
CA LEU A 206 12.88 3.37 -9.13
C LEU A 206 12.40 4.79 -9.38
N SER A 207 11.68 5.02 -10.47
CA SER A 207 10.85 6.22 -10.59
C SER A 207 9.65 6.08 -9.65
N ALA A 208 9.43 7.06 -8.79
CA ALA A 208 8.37 7.06 -7.79
C ALA A 208 7.88 8.49 -7.54
N TRP A 209 6.69 8.59 -6.95
CA TRP A 209 6.17 9.86 -6.45
C TRP A 209 5.34 9.62 -5.20
N GLY A 210 4.83 10.68 -4.59
CA GLY A 210 3.89 10.52 -3.50
C GLY A 210 3.15 11.78 -3.13
N TYR A 211 2.21 11.61 -2.21
CA TYR A 211 1.43 12.72 -1.70
C TYR A 211 1.00 12.53 -0.24
N ASN A 212 0.88 13.66 0.44
CA ASN A 212 0.29 13.79 1.76
C ASN A 212 -0.98 14.63 1.68
N ILE A 213 -1.95 14.35 2.57
CA ILE A 213 -3.18 15.13 2.73
C ILE A 213 -3.22 15.67 4.14
N PHE A 214 -3.56 16.96 4.28
CA PHE A 214 -3.64 17.65 5.56
C PHE A 214 -5.03 18.25 5.72
N VAL A 215 -5.66 18.00 6.86
CA VAL A 215 -6.93 18.60 7.26
C VAL A 215 -6.79 19.01 8.71
N SER A 216 -7.05 20.27 9.02
CA SER A 216 -7.01 20.75 10.39
C SER A 216 -8.21 20.23 11.20
N GLU A 217 -8.01 20.06 12.50
CA GLU A 217 -9.09 19.88 13.46
C GLU A 217 -10.08 21.06 13.37
N THR A 218 -11.38 20.76 13.47
CA THR A 218 -12.46 21.76 13.38
C THR A 218 -13.63 21.36 14.27
N ASP A 219 -14.48 22.32 14.63
CA ASP A 219 -15.74 22.02 15.31
C ASP A 219 -16.77 21.43 14.32
N VAL A 220 -17.74 20.70 14.85
CA VAL A 220 -18.94 20.28 14.09
C VAL A 220 -19.57 21.48 13.39
N GLU A 221 -20.02 21.27 12.15
CA GLU A 221 -20.62 22.26 11.25
C GLU A 221 -19.71 23.42 10.82
N LYS A 222 -18.43 23.45 11.25
CA LYS A 222 -17.45 24.44 10.77
C LYS A 222 -16.59 23.90 9.62
N PRO A 223 -16.30 24.71 8.60
CA PRO A 223 -15.47 24.32 7.48
C PRO A 223 -14.01 24.11 7.89
N ALA A 224 -13.41 23.01 7.43
CA ALA A 224 -11.97 22.78 7.44
C ALA A 224 -11.42 22.68 6.02
N PHE A 225 -10.24 23.25 5.79
CA PHE A 225 -9.57 23.19 4.50
C PHE A 225 -8.79 21.89 4.34
N ILE A 226 -8.98 21.23 3.21
CA ILE A 226 -8.17 20.11 2.77
C ILE A 226 -7.01 20.66 1.94
N LYS A 227 -5.79 20.44 2.40
CA LYS A 227 -4.55 20.74 1.69
C LYS A 227 -3.83 19.45 1.33
N ALA A 228 -2.89 19.53 0.41
CA ALA A 228 -2.02 18.42 0.09
C ALA A 228 -0.58 18.89 -0.12
N GLN A 229 0.33 17.92 -0.13
CA GLN A 229 1.71 18.07 -0.57
C GLN A 229 1.97 16.93 -1.54
N VAL A 230 2.66 17.22 -2.63
CA VAL A 230 3.07 16.24 -3.63
C VAL A 230 4.59 16.32 -3.79
N PHE A 231 5.23 15.17 -3.95
CA PHE A 231 6.67 15.07 -4.11
C PHE A 231 7.03 14.03 -5.17
N GLY A 232 8.20 14.18 -5.78
CA GLY A 232 8.67 13.31 -6.86
C GLY A 232 7.99 13.52 -8.22
N LEU A 233 7.34 14.66 -8.45
CA LEU A 233 6.75 15.02 -9.74
C LEU A 233 7.12 16.46 -10.15
N PRO A 234 7.25 16.74 -11.46
CA PRO A 234 7.40 18.10 -11.98
C PRO A 234 6.23 19.02 -11.62
N GLU A 235 6.49 20.32 -11.43
CA GLU A 235 5.51 21.30 -10.97
C GLU A 235 4.30 21.46 -11.91
N GLU A 236 4.50 21.26 -13.21
CA GLU A 236 3.48 21.33 -14.25
C GLU A 236 2.58 20.09 -14.31
N THR A 237 2.96 18.99 -13.64
CA THR A 237 2.17 17.76 -13.62
C THR A 237 0.80 18.03 -13.03
N ARG A 238 -0.26 17.67 -13.76
CA ARG A 238 -1.64 17.82 -13.29
C ARG A 238 -2.09 16.56 -12.57
N LEU A 239 -2.65 16.75 -11.38
CA LEU A 239 -3.26 15.70 -10.58
C LEU A 239 -4.73 16.00 -10.37
N ARG A 240 -5.55 14.95 -10.40
CA ARG A 240 -6.98 15.01 -10.09
C ARG A 240 -7.24 14.31 -8.77
N PHE A 241 -7.77 15.06 -7.80
CA PHE A 241 -8.21 14.56 -6.51
C PHE A 241 -9.73 14.37 -6.56
N LYS A 242 -10.19 13.16 -6.27
CA LYS A 242 -11.60 12.79 -6.15
C LYS A 242 -11.89 12.44 -4.70
N PHE A 243 -12.55 13.35 -3.99
CA PHE A 243 -13.02 13.14 -2.64
C PHE A 243 -14.37 12.45 -2.66
N ARG A 244 -14.54 11.44 -1.80
CA ARG A 244 -15.83 10.78 -1.58
C ARG A 244 -16.32 11.15 -0.19
N ALA A 245 -17.37 11.95 -0.13
CA ALA A 245 -18.04 12.26 1.13
C ALA A 245 -18.60 10.98 1.76
N LEU A 246 -18.31 10.78 3.05
CA LEU A 246 -18.92 9.74 3.86
C LEU A 246 -20.15 10.29 4.59
N ALA A 247 -20.90 9.42 5.25
CA ALA A 247 -22.08 9.82 6.01
C ALA A 247 -21.75 10.97 6.97
N GLY A 248 -22.56 12.04 6.92
CA GLY A 248 -22.39 13.23 7.76
C GLY A 248 -21.33 14.23 7.27
N GLN A 249 -20.66 13.98 6.14
CA GLN A 249 -19.67 14.89 5.54
C GLN A 249 -20.21 15.60 4.30
N LYS A 250 -19.77 16.83 4.11
CA LYS A 250 -19.95 17.58 2.87
C LYS A 250 -18.59 18.11 2.41
N ILE A 251 -18.16 17.75 1.20
CA ILE A 251 -16.85 18.17 0.64
C ILE A 251 -17.09 18.99 -0.62
N ILE A 252 -16.52 20.19 -0.69
CA ILE A 252 -16.68 21.11 -1.83
C ILE A 252 -15.32 21.68 -2.27
N PRO A 253 -14.92 21.53 -3.54
CA PRO A 253 -15.50 20.61 -4.53
C PRO A 253 -15.18 19.15 -4.21
N GLU A 254 -15.99 18.21 -4.71
CA GLU A 254 -15.70 16.77 -4.60
C GLU A 254 -14.61 16.31 -5.56
N THR A 255 -14.41 17.04 -6.67
CA THR A 255 -13.32 16.78 -7.61
C THR A 255 -12.58 18.07 -7.90
N VAL A 256 -11.26 18.03 -7.81
CA VAL A 256 -10.37 19.15 -8.14
C VAL A 256 -9.21 18.65 -8.97
N THR A 257 -8.87 19.39 -10.01
CA THR A 257 -7.65 19.19 -10.79
C THR A 257 -6.74 20.39 -10.57
N ALA A 258 -5.49 20.16 -10.19
CA ALA A 258 -4.50 21.20 -9.94
C ALA A 258 -3.12 20.71 -10.37
N THR A 259 -2.21 21.65 -10.66
CA THR A 259 -0.80 21.30 -10.90
C THR A 259 -0.07 21.05 -9.58
N VAL A 260 1.05 20.32 -9.62
CA VAL A 260 1.91 20.09 -8.46
C VAL A 260 2.39 21.41 -7.84
N GLY A 261 2.73 22.40 -8.66
CA GLY A 261 3.11 23.74 -8.19
C GLY A 261 1.96 24.44 -7.43
N GLU A 262 0.73 24.36 -7.94
CA GLU A 262 -0.45 24.90 -7.25
C GLU A 262 -0.71 24.19 -5.92
N ILE A 263 -0.59 22.87 -5.89
CA ILE A 263 -0.79 22.05 -4.68
C ILE A 263 0.25 22.43 -3.62
N ASN A 264 1.53 22.43 -3.99
CA ASN A 264 2.64 22.67 -3.07
C ASN A 264 2.76 24.14 -2.62
N SER A 265 2.08 25.08 -3.28
CA SER A 265 1.90 26.45 -2.78
C SER A 265 1.11 26.52 -1.47
N GLY A 266 0.44 25.44 -1.07
CA GLY A 266 -0.37 25.34 0.15
C GLY A 266 -1.82 25.82 -0.01
N LYS A 267 -2.26 26.09 -1.26
CA LYS A 267 -3.64 26.44 -1.58
C LYS A 267 -4.59 25.27 -1.22
N PRO A 268 -5.72 25.54 -0.55
CA PRO A 268 -6.74 24.52 -0.29
C PRO A 268 -7.25 23.89 -1.59
N LEU A 269 -7.35 22.56 -1.60
CA LEU A 269 -7.92 21.76 -2.68
C LEU A 269 -9.44 21.67 -2.56
N ALA A 270 -9.94 21.54 -1.34
CA ALA A 270 -11.35 21.46 -1.03
C ALA A 270 -11.63 21.94 0.40
N THR A 271 -12.90 22.08 0.73
CA THR A 271 -13.40 22.34 2.08
C THR A 271 -14.27 21.17 2.52
N VAL A 272 -14.10 20.69 3.75
CA VAL A 272 -14.97 19.68 4.37
C VAL A 272 -15.73 20.29 5.54
N VAL A 273 -17.01 19.92 5.66
CA VAL A 273 -17.85 20.19 6.82
C VAL A 273 -18.39 18.85 7.33
N THR A 274 -18.35 18.62 8.63
CA THR A 274 -18.90 17.41 9.27
C THR A 274 -20.04 17.76 10.21
N SER A 275 -21.07 16.92 10.24
CA SER A 275 -22.19 16.99 11.20
C SER A 275 -22.05 16.01 12.37
N ILE A 276 -21.02 15.15 12.34
CA ILE A 276 -20.79 14.11 13.34
C ILE A 276 -19.52 14.45 14.14
N PRO A 277 -19.59 14.49 15.48
CA PRO A 277 -18.43 14.72 16.34
C PRO A 277 -17.44 13.53 16.32
N GLY A 278 -16.19 13.78 16.71
CA GLY A 278 -15.18 12.74 16.88
C GLY A 278 -14.35 12.45 15.62
N PHE A 279 -13.75 11.25 15.55
CA PHE A 279 -12.83 10.91 14.47
C PHE A 279 -13.57 10.63 13.16
N GLN A 280 -13.24 11.36 12.09
CA GLN A 280 -13.95 11.30 10.81
C GLN A 280 -13.03 10.83 9.67
N PRO A 281 -13.32 9.68 9.02
CA PRO A 281 -12.53 9.20 7.89
C PRO A 281 -12.66 10.13 6.66
N LEU A 282 -11.60 10.42 5.92
CA LEU A 282 -11.64 11.19 4.67
C LEU A 282 -11.20 10.29 3.50
N SER A 283 -12.10 10.09 2.53
CA SER A 283 -11.82 9.27 1.35
C SER A 283 -11.39 10.10 0.16
N VAL A 284 -10.22 9.77 -0.40
CA VAL A 284 -9.66 10.42 -1.59
C VAL A 284 -9.02 9.40 -2.52
N SER A 285 -9.20 9.62 -3.82
CA SER A 285 -8.45 8.99 -4.91
C SER A 285 -7.68 10.08 -5.66
N VAL A 286 -6.42 9.80 -6.00
CA VAL A 286 -5.53 10.74 -6.69
C VAL A 286 -4.98 10.08 -7.94
N GLU A 287 -5.13 10.73 -9.08
CA GLU A 287 -4.66 10.23 -10.38
C GLU A 287 -3.88 11.32 -11.13
N LYS A 288 -2.81 10.93 -11.83
CA LYS A 288 -2.17 11.79 -12.84
C LYS A 288 -3.13 12.00 -14.00
N THR A 289 -3.25 13.22 -14.47
CA THR A 289 -4.04 13.53 -15.67
C THR A 289 -3.11 13.88 -16.81
N SER A 290 -3.36 13.27 -17.98
CA SER A 290 -2.80 13.66 -19.28
C SER A 290 -3.25 15.07 -19.70
#